data_AF-A0AAW5T6M5-F1
#
_entry.id   AF-A0AAW5T6M5-F1
#
_cell.length_a   1.000
_cell.length_b   1.000
_cell.length_c   1.000
_cell.angle_alpha   90.00
_cell.angle_beta   90.00
_cell.angle_gamma   90.00
#
_symmetry.space_group_name_H-M   'P 1'
#
loop_
_entity.id
_entity.type
_entity.pdbx_description
1 polymer ?
#
loop_
_entity_poly.entity_id
_entity_poly.type
_entity_poly.pdbx_seq_one_letter_code
_entity_poly.pdbx_strand_id
1 'polypeptide(L)'
;MSGRRVPLWLLACALVVGAVAVIAVIAVRTHGFGLVGTAEREAQNRCETDVRAKLVAPATAQLIDVESKLSDLEPESRDLFPLTTDEPLKGVEHSRITVWNVSGTVDAQTESGSTIHDPFVCRAYFVDGHLADTLVVFEREH
;
A
#
# COMPACT_ATOMS: atom_id res chain seq x y z
N MET A 1 -25.37 0.90 -62.34
CA MET A 1 -25.22 0.64 -60.89
C MET A 1 -24.76 -0.80 -60.71
N SER A 2 -23.46 -1.03 -60.53
CA SER A 2 -22.92 -2.38 -60.30
C SER A 2 -22.29 -2.44 -58.92
N GLY A 3 -22.97 -3.14 -58.01
CA GLY A 3 -22.57 -3.30 -56.61
C GLY A 3 -21.29 -4.12 -56.49
N ARG A 4 -20.29 -3.53 -55.83
CA ARG A 4 -19.00 -4.16 -55.54
C ARG A 4 -19.21 -5.14 -54.39
N ARG A 5 -19.37 -6.44 -54.69
CA ARG A 5 -19.46 -7.51 -53.69
C ARG A 5 -18.08 -7.70 -53.07
N VAL A 6 -17.87 -7.17 -51.87
CA VAL A 6 -16.66 -7.44 -51.10
C VAL A 6 -16.72 -8.90 -50.66
N PRO A 7 -15.71 -9.73 -50.97
CA PRO A 7 -15.71 -11.14 -50.60
C PRO A 7 -15.63 -11.26 -49.06
N LEU A 8 -16.59 -11.98 -48.48
CA LEU A 8 -16.80 -12.11 -47.04
C LEU A 8 -15.55 -12.56 -46.26
N TRP A 9 -14.65 -13.28 -46.94
CA TRP A 9 -13.38 -13.75 -46.38
C TRP A 9 -12.40 -12.63 -46.01
N LEU A 10 -12.45 -11.46 -46.66
CA LEU A 10 -11.57 -10.33 -46.33
C LEU A 10 -12.00 -9.62 -45.03
N LEU A 11 -13.27 -9.71 -44.65
CA LEU A 11 -13.78 -9.14 -43.39
C LEU A 11 -13.40 -10.01 -42.18
N ALA A 12 -13.27 -11.32 -42.36
CA ALA A 12 -12.89 -12.24 -41.29
C ALA A 12 -11.43 -12.07 -40.84
N CYS A 13 -10.49 -11.84 -41.77
CA CYS A 13 -9.08 -11.68 -41.42
C CYS A 13 -8.78 -10.37 -40.67
N ALA A 14 -9.53 -9.30 -40.93
CA ALA A 14 -9.31 -8.00 -40.26
C ALA A 14 -9.71 -8.02 -38.78
N LEU A 15 -10.70 -8.81 -38.39
CA LEU A 15 -11.15 -8.93 -37.00
C LEU A 15 -10.17 -9.73 -36.12
N VAL A 16 -9.49 -10.73 -36.68
CA VAL A 16 -8.56 -11.57 -35.91
C VAL A 16 -7.27 -10.82 -35.57
N VAL A 17 -6.75 -9.99 -36.49
CA VAL A 17 -5.49 -9.26 -36.26
C VAL A 17 -5.67 -8.10 -35.26
N GLY A 18 -6.84 -7.44 -35.25
CA GLY A 18 -7.14 -6.36 -34.30
C GLY A 18 -7.23 -6.81 -32.84
N ALA A 19 -7.76 -8.01 -32.58
CA ALA A 19 -7.96 -8.51 -31.22
C ALA A 19 -6.65 -8.88 -30.51
N VAL A 20 -5.66 -9.38 -31.23
CA VAL A 20 -4.39 -9.84 -30.62
C VAL A 20 -3.51 -8.66 -30.17
N ALA A 21 -3.55 -7.53 -30.87
CA ALA A 21 -2.78 -6.34 -30.50
C ALA A 21 -3.29 -5.65 -29.22
N VAL A 22 -4.60 -5.69 -28.96
CA VAL A 22 -5.19 -5.09 -27.75
C VAL A 22 -4.83 -5.90 -26.50
N ILE A 23 -4.74 -7.23 -26.61
CA ILE A 23 -4.40 -8.10 -25.48
C ILE A 23 -2.93 -7.90 -25.05
N ALA A 24 -2.01 -7.70 -26.00
CA ALA A 24 -0.60 -7.49 -25.69
C ALA A 24 -0.32 -6.16 -24.96
N VAL A 25 -1.10 -5.11 -25.24
CA VAL A 25 -0.93 -3.80 -24.58
C VAL A 25 -1.42 -3.83 -23.12
N ILE A 26 -2.43 -4.64 -22.80
CA ILE A 26 -2.96 -4.74 -21.42
C ILE A 26 -2.04 -5.59 -20.54
N ALA A 27 -1.39 -6.62 -21.09
CA ALA A 27 -0.55 -7.54 -20.31
C ALA A 27 0.73 -6.88 -19.72
N VAL A 28 1.26 -5.83 -20.34
CA VAL A 28 2.47 -5.16 -19.84
C VAL A 28 2.19 -4.29 -18.60
N ARG A 29 0.94 -3.89 -18.36
CA ARG A 29 0.58 -3.06 -17.19
C ARG A 29 0.03 -3.84 -15.99
N THR A 30 -0.23 -5.13 -16.09
CA THR A 30 -0.92 -5.89 -15.03
C THR A 30 -0.03 -6.75 -14.16
N HIS A 31 1.29 -6.73 -14.34
CA HIS A 31 2.23 -7.39 -13.43
C HIS A 31 2.26 -6.81 -11.98
N GLY A 32 1.42 -5.83 -11.66
CA GLY A 32 1.25 -5.28 -10.30
C GLY A 32 -0.04 -5.68 -9.57
N PHE A 33 -1.05 -6.23 -10.25
CA PHE A 33 -2.40 -6.35 -9.65
C PHE A 33 -2.53 -7.45 -8.57
N GLY A 34 -1.56 -8.37 -8.46
CA GLY A 34 -1.53 -9.40 -7.41
C GLY A 34 -0.67 -9.04 -6.20
N LEU A 35 0.46 -8.36 -6.42
CA LEU A 35 1.42 -8.02 -5.35
C LEU A 35 0.99 -6.81 -4.52
N VAL A 36 0.30 -5.85 -5.14
CA VAL A 36 -0.17 -4.64 -4.44
C VAL A 36 -1.16 -5.03 -3.33
N GLY A 37 -2.11 -5.92 -3.61
CA GLY A 37 -3.08 -6.36 -2.59
C GLY A 37 -2.46 -7.19 -1.47
N THR A 38 -1.38 -7.94 -1.73
CA THR A 38 -0.66 -8.67 -0.68
C THR A 38 0.17 -7.73 0.19
N ALA A 39 0.88 -6.78 -0.42
CA ALA A 39 1.70 -5.80 0.30
C ALA A 39 0.84 -4.84 1.13
N GLU A 40 -0.30 -4.39 0.60
CA GLU A 40 -1.29 -3.60 1.33
C GLU A 40 -1.77 -4.32 2.59
N ARG A 41 -2.18 -5.59 2.44
CA ARG A 41 -2.65 -6.41 3.56
C ARG A 41 -1.55 -6.66 4.59
N GLU A 42 -0.33 -6.90 4.14
CA GLU A 42 0.84 -7.10 5.00
C GLU A 42 1.18 -5.82 5.77
N ALA A 43 1.19 -4.67 5.09
CA ALA A 43 1.37 -3.36 5.70
C ALA A 43 0.32 -3.13 6.79
N GLN A 44 -0.95 -3.34 6.48
CA GLN A 44 -2.06 -3.19 7.42
C GLN A 44 -1.86 -4.09 8.64
N ASN A 45 -1.71 -5.40 8.45
CA ASN A 45 -1.58 -6.35 9.54
C ASN A 45 -0.38 -6.04 10.45
N ARG A 46 0.76 -5.66 9.85
CA ARG A 46 1.96 -5.32 10.61
C ARG A 46 1.73 -4.04 11.42
N CYS A 47 1.22 -2.99 10.78
CA CYS A 47 0.94 -1.72 11.42
C CYS A 47 -0.07 -1.87 12.57
N GLU A 48 -1.15 -2.62 12.39
CA GLU A 48 -2.11 -2.87 13.48
C GLU A 48 -1.45 -3.59 14.67
N THR A 49 -0.53 -4.51 14.39
CA THR A 49 0.24 -5.21 15.43
C THR A 49 1.15 -4.24 16.19
N ASP A 50 1.89 -3.38 15.49
CA ASP A 50 2.81 -2.42 16.13
C ASP A 50 2.09 -1.30 16.87
N VAL A 51 0.94 -0.84 16.36
CA VAL A 51 0.07 0.10 17.06
C VAL A 51 -0.36 -0.50 18.38
N ARG A 52 -0.89 -1.74 18.39
CA ARG A 52 -1.29 -2.43 19.62
C ARG A 52 -0.12 -2.62 20.58
N ALA A 53 1.07 -2.94 20.08
CA ALA A 53 2.26 -3.14 20.89
C ALA A 53 2.72 -1.88 21.64
N LYS A 54 2.34 -0.69 21.17
CA LYS A 54 2.63 0.59 21.85
C LYS A 54 1.59 1.01 22.90
N LEU A 55 0.49 0.26 23.06
CA LEU A 55 -0.58 0.59 24.00
C LEU A 55 -0.36 -0.06 25.37
N VAL A 56 -0.89 0.57 26.41
CA VAL A 56 -0.86 0.03 27.79
C VAL A 56 -1.72 -1.23 27.94
N ALA A 57 -2.87 -1.28 27.25
CA ALA A 57 -3.79 -2.41 27.28
C ALA A 57 -4.07 -2.96 25.86
N PRO A 58 -3.12 -3.70 25.23
CA PRO A 58 -3.23 -4.14 23.84
C PRO A 58 -4.43 -5.05 23.56
N ALA A 59 -4.79 -5.90 24.53
CA ALA A 59 -5.82 -6.93 24.37
C ALA A 59 -7.25 -6.38 24.31
N THR A 60 -7.48 -5.21 24.90
CA THR A 60 -8.78 -4.53 24.91
C THR A 60 -8.86 -3.42 23.86
N ALA A 61 -7.75 -3.11 23.19
CA ALA A 61 -7.71 -2.05 22.19
C ALA A 61 -8.50 -2.46 20.94
N GLN A 62 -9.20 -1.50 20.35
CA GLN A 62 -9.87 -1.66 19.07
C GLN A 62 -9.28 -0.67 18.08
N LEU A 63 -9.04 -1.14 16.86
CA LEU A 63 -8.61 -0.28 15.76
C LEU A 63 -9.80 -0.17 14.82
N ILE A 64 -10.20 1.07 14.54
CA ILE A 64 -11.38 1.40 13.75
C ILE A 64 -10.97 2.27 12.57
N ASP A 65 -11.74 2.18 11.48
CA ASP A 65 -11.54 2.95 10.24
C ASP A 65 -10.12 2.85 9.68
N VAL A 66 -9.52 1.67 9.80
CA VAL A 66 -8.15 1.42 9.30
C VAL A 66 -8.15 1.37 7.78
N GLU A 67 -7.33 2.22 7.17
CA GLU A 67 -7.14 2.32 5.73
C GLU A 67 -5.65 2.31 5.39
N SER A 68 -5.30 1.63 4.31
CA SER A 68 -3.93 1.56 3.78
C SER A 68 -3.85 2.27 2.44
N LYS A 69 -2.89 3.18 2.29
CA LYS A 69 -2.65 3.92 1.04
C LYS A 69 -1.17 3.94 0.70
N LEU A 70 -0.84 3.84 -0.58
CA LEU A 70 0.51 4.16 -1.03
C LEU A 70 0.81 5.62 -0.75
N SER A 71 2.03 5.88 -0.27
CA SER A 71 2.52 7.21 0.03
C SER A 71 3.90 7.41 -0.59
N ASP A 72 4.21 8.66 -0.89
CA ASP A 72 5.57 9.03 -1.29
C ASP A 72 6.53 8.88 -0.11
N LEU A 73 7.79 8.56 -0.41
CA LEU A 73 8.90 8.61 0.54
C LEU A 73 9.26 10.08 0.80
N GLU A 74 9.36 10.44 2.07
CA GLU A 74 9.58 11.81 2.57
C GLU A 74 10.91 11.89 3.35
N PRO A 75 12.07 11.79 2.66
CA PRO A 75 13.37 11.58 3.31
C PRO A 75 13.87 12.76 4.14
N GLU A 76 13.37 13.96 3.87
CA GLU A 76 13.77 15.19 4.57
C GLU A 76 12.83 15.54 5.73
N SER A 77 11.80 14.73 5.98
CA SER A 77 10.81 14.99 7.04
C SER A 77 10.47 13.73 7.81
N ARG A 78 9.40 13.03 7.43
CA ARG A 78 8.81 11.92 8.21
C ARG A 78 9.68 10.67 8.17
N ASP A 79 10.44 10.47 7.10
CA ASP A 79 11.26 9.28 6.90
C ASP A 79 12.75 9.52 7.17
N LEU A 80 13.14 10.72 7.60
CA LEU A 80 14.54 11.07 7.85
C LEU A 80 15.20 10.11 8.84
N PHE A 81 14.55 9.85 9.98
CA PHE A 81 15.13 8.98 11.02
C PHE A 81 15.20 7.52 10.57
N PRO A 82 14.12 6.91 10.04
CA PRO A 82 14.18 5.56 9.47
C PRO A 82 15.30 5.39 8.43
N LEU A 83 15.47 6.37 7.53
CA LEU A 83 16.44 6.26 6.43
C LEU A 83 17.90 6.51 6.85
N THR A 84 18.14 7.20 7.97
CA THR A 84 19.50 7.57 8.40
C THR A 84 20.02 6.77 9.58
N THR A 85 19.10 6.30 10.44
CA THR A 85 19.43 5.71 11.74
C THR A 85 19.04 4.24 11.83
N ASP A 86 17.94 3.83 11.23
CA ASP A 86 17.41 2.48 11.40
C ASP A 86 18.03 1.49 10.39
N GLU A 87 18.67 0.43 10.90
CA GLU A 87 19.42 -0.54 10.09
C GLU A 87 18.66 -1.18 8.92
N PRO A 88 17.33 -1.41 8.96
CA PRO A 88 16.61 -1.99 7.83
C PRO A 88 16.57 -1.09 6.58
N LEU A 89 16.66 0.23 6.76
CA LEU A 89 16.48 1.21 5.67
C LEU A 89 17.73 2.06 5.42
N LYS A 90 18.66 2.08 6.36
CA LYS A 90 19.90 2.86 6.26
C LYS A 90 20.73 2.47 5.04
N GLY A 91 20.97 3.44 4.16
CA GLY A 91 21.78 3.25 2.95
C GLY A 91 21.08 2.48 1.84
N VAL A 92 19.77 2.20 1.97
CA VAL A 92 18.96 1.66 0.88
C VAL A 92 18.64 2.78 -0.10
N GLU A 93 18.83 2.50 -1.39
CA GLU A 93 18.44 3.41 -2.47
C GLU A 93 16.94 3.71 -2.43
N HIS A 94 16.57 4.99 -2.37
CA HIS A 94 15.17 5.42 -2.19
C HIS A 94 14.21 4.87 -3.26
N SER A 95 14.71 4.64 -4.48
CA SER A 95 13.91 4.08 -5.59
C SER A 95 13.48 2.62 -5.37
N ARG A 96 14.13 1.91 -4.44
CA ARG A 96 13.78 0.54 -4.04
C ARG A 96 12.76 0.50 -2.89
N ILE A 97 12.47 1.66 -2.29
CA ILE A 97 11.60 1.78 -1.14
C ILE A 97 10.19 2.12 -1.60
N THR A 98 9.23 1.30 -1.22
CA THR A 98 7.80 1.59 -1.35
C THR A 98 7.23 1.83 0.03
N VAL A 99 6.43 2.89 0.20
CA VAL A 99 5.83 3.23 1.49
C VAL A 99 4.32 3.04 1.44
N TRP A 100 3.82 2.31 2.42
CA TRP A 100 2.40 2.24 2.74
C TRP A 100 2.12 3.06 3.99
N ASN A 101 1.18 3.98 3.87
CA ASN A 101 0.64 4.76 4.97
C ASN A 101 -0.66 4.11 5.44
N VAL A 102 -0.65 3.55 6.64
CA VAL A 102 -1.78 2.91 7.30
C VAL A 102 -2.27 3.85 8.40
N SER A 103 -3.48 4.38 8.23
CA SER A 103 -4.08 5.32 9.18
C SER A 103 -5.38 4.75 9.75
N GLY A 104 -5.72 5.16 10.96
CA GLY A 104 -6.99 4.83 11.59
C GLY A 104 -7.10 5.48 12.96
N THR A 105 -8.09 5.07 13.73
CA THR A 105 -8.25 5.49 15.13
C THR A 105 -8.11 4.28 16.04
N VAL A 106 -7.44 4.47 17.18
CA VAL A 106 -7.35 3.45 18.22
C VAL A 106 -8.21 3.84 19.42
N ASP A 107 -9.07 2.91 19.82
CA ASP A 107 -9.82 2.95 21.05
C ASP A 107 -9.06 2.11 22.08
N ALA A 108 -8.49 2.73 23.11
CA ALA A 108 -7.70 2.04 24.12
C ALA A 108 -8.04 2.47 25.54
N GLN A 109 -7.91 1.55 26.49
CA GLN A 109 -8.05 1.87 27.91
C GLN A 109 -6.75 2.47 28.44
N THR A 110 -6.86 3.56 29.21
CA THR A 110 -5.76 4.17 29.95
C THR A 110 -5.55 3.45 31.29
N GLU A 111 -4.43 3.74 31.95
CA GLU A 111 -4.16 3.27 33.32
C GLU A 111 -5.25 3.68 34.33
N SER A 112 -5.92 4.80 34.09
CA SER A 112 -7.04 5.28 34.92
C SER A 112 -8.38 4.60 34.60
N GLY A 113 -8.41 3.70 33.61
CA GLY A 113 -9.61 2.97 33.19
C GLY A 113 -10.54 3.74 32.24
N SER A 114 -10.10 4.89 31.71
CA SER A 114 -10.84 5.67 30.72
C SER A 114 -10.52 5.19 29.31
N THR A 115 -11.44 5.33 28.36
CA THR A 115 -11.17 5.06 26.94
C THR A 115 -10.61 6.33 26.27
N ILE A 116 -9.50 6.19 25.56
CA ILE A 116 -8.96 7.20 24.64
C ILE A 116 -9.29 6.80 23.21
N HIS A 117 -9.42 7.81 22.36
CA HIS A 117 -9.74 7.69 20.94
C HIS A 117 -8.68 8.47 20.15
N ASP A 118 -7.56 7.81 19.88
CA ASP A 118 -6.37 8.49 19.34
C ASP A 118 -6.20 8.12 17.85
N PRO A 119 -6.16 9.11 16.93
CA PRO A 119 -5.74 8.84 15.57
C PRO A 119 -4.29 8.37 15.55
N PHE A 120 -4.01 7.40 14.69
CA PHE A 120 -2.67 6.91 14.46
C PHE A 120 -2.34 6.91 12.97
N VAL A 121 -1.04 7.06 12.70
CA VAL A 121 -0.46 6.87 11.39
C VAL A 121 0.74 5.95 11.52
N CYS A 122 0.71 4.85 10.78
CA CYS A 122 1.80 3.90 10.66
C CYS A 122 2.33 3.90 9.22
N ARG A 123 3.64 4.14 9.05
CA ARG A 123 4.31 4.00 7.75
C ARG A 123 5.01 2.65 7.70
N ALA A 124 4.62 1.79 6.76
CA ALA A 124 5.27 0.52 6.50
C ALA A 124 6.17 0.65 5.27
N TYR A 125 7.44 0.33 5.44
CA TYR A 125 8.48 0.45 4.42
C TYR A 125 8.77 -0.91 3.81
N PHE A 126 8.66 -1.00 2.50
CA PHE A 126 8.99 -2.19 1.73
C PHE A 126 10.24 -1.93 0.90
N VAL A 127 11.22 -2.83 0.96
CA VAL A 127 12.42 -2.81 0.10
C VAL A 127 12.29 -3.95 -0.90
N ASP A 128 12.28 -3.60 -2.19
CA ASP A 128 12.08 -4.56 -3.29
C ASP A 128 10.84 -5.47 -3.11
N GLY A 129 9.78 -4.94 -2.50
CA GLY A 129 8.54 -5.66 -2.26
C GLY A 129 8.49 -6.50 -0.98
N HIS A 130 9.52 -6.44 -0.13
CA HIS A 130 9.53 -7.10 1.18
C HIS A 130 9.43 -6.08 2.31
N LEU A 131 8.55 -6.33 3.28
CA LEU A 131 8.42 -5.48 4.46
C LEU A 131 9.75 -5.46 5.24
N ALA A 132 10.33 -4.26 5.38
CA ALA A 132 11.61 -4.05 6.04
C ALA A 132 11.45 -3.41 7.43
N ASP A 133 10.56 -2.41 7.55
CA ASP A 133 10.34 -1.70 8.81
C ASP A 133 8.96 -1.02 8.88
N THR A 134 8.61 -0.54 10.07
CA THR A 134 7.36 0.18 10.36
C THR A 134 7.59 1.31 11.35
N LEU A 135 7.06 2.49 11.04
CA LEU A 135 7.08 3.66 11.93
C LEU A 135 5.66 4.04 12.36
N VAL A 136 5.33 3.78 13.64
CA VAL A 136 4.03 4.16 14.23
C VAL A 136 4.12 5.49 14.96
N VAL A 137 3.23 6.42 14.62
CA VAL A 137 3.04 7.73 15.26
C VAL A 137 1.59 7.86 15.72
N PHE A 138 1.39 8.29 16.97
CA PHE A 138 0.07 8.67 17.49
C PHE A 138 -0.09 10.18 17.42
N GLU A 139 -1.17 10.64 16.82
CA GLU A 139 -1.53 12.06 16.76
C GLU A 139 -2.35 12.37 18.01
N ARG A 140 -1.68 12.83 19.06
CA ARG A 140 -2.34 13.26 20.30
C ARG A 140 -2.53 14.78 20.26
N GLU A 141 -3.77 15.24 20.34
CA GLU A 141 -4.09 16.65 20.65
C GLU A 141 -3.40 17.00 21.99
N HIS A 142 -2.68 18.13 22.03
CA HIS A 142 -1.88 18.57 23.18
C HIS A 142 -2.68 19.42 24.17
#